data_AF-A0A3B9XZ61-F1
#
_entry.id   AF-A0A3B9XZ61-F1
#
_cell.length_a   1.000
_cell.length_b   1.000
_cell.length_c   1.000
_cell.angle_alpha   90.00
_cell.angle_beta   90.00
_cell.angle_gamma   90.00
#
_symmetry.space_group_name_H-M   'P 1'
#
loop_
_entity.id
_entity.type
_entity.pdbx_description
1 polymer ?
#
loop_
_entity_poly.entity_id
_entity_poly.type
_entity_poly.pdbx_seq_one_letter_code
_entity_poly.pdbx_strand_id
1 'polypeptide(L)'
;MANQEYDLLVIGAGAAGSTAASTAAEAGKRVALLERDKIGGTCLNYGCDPTKTMIYIADLLYKVRHAERFGLRIREASFDWKLGAVMGAAGAKACSWRHLRGGRCLVSAKGH
;
A
#
# COMPACT_ATOMS: atom_id res chain seq x y z
N MET A 1 31.43 13.34 -7.01
CA MET A 1 30.17 12.58 -7.13
C MET A 1 30.34 11.29 -6.35
N ALA A 2 29.41 10.94 -5.44
CA ALA A 2 29.51 9.71 -4.68
C ALA A 2 29.05 8.54 -5.56
N ASN A 3 30.00 7.71 -6.02
CA ASN A 3 29.70 6.48 -6.74
C ASN A 3 29.13 5.46 -5.73
N GLN A 4 27.82 5.24 -5.76
CA GLN A 4 27.18 4.23 -4.93
C GLN A 4 27.07 2.94 -5.75
N GLU A 5 27.82 1.92 -5.36
CA GLU A 5 27.73 0.59 -5.97
C GLU A 5 26.53 -0.17 -5.41
N TYR A 6 25.64 -0.60 -6.31
CA TYR A 6 24.49 -1.45 -6.02
C TYR A 6 24.61 -2.75 -6.80
N ASP A 7 24.17 -3.84 -6.18
CA ASP A 7 24.09 -5.16 -6.82
C ASP A 7 22.80 -5.29 -7.64
N LEU A 8 21.74 -4.56 -7.26
CA LEU A 8 20.43 -4.60 -7.91
C LEU A 8 19.77 -3.22 -7.91
N LEU A 9 19.23 -2.84 -9.06
CA LEU A 9 18.35 -1.68 -9.23
C LEU A 9 16.95 -2.16 -9.59
N VAL A 10 15.96 -1.81 -8.78
CA VAL A 10 14.56 -2.13 -9.02
C VAL A 10 13.80 -0.84 -9.36
N ILE A 11 13.08 -0.86 -10.47
CA ILE A 11 12.27 0.26 -10.94
C ILE A 11 10.80 -0.13 -10.78
N GLY A 12 10.09 0.63 -9.94
CA GLY A 12 8.71 0.39 -9.54
C GLY A 12 8.61 -0.37 -8.21
N ALA A 13 7.96 0.23 -7.22
CA ALA A 13 7.63 -0.34 -5.91
C ALA A 13 6.22 -0.94 -5.89
N GLY A 14 5.78 -1.53 -7.00
CA GLY A 14 4.61 -2.41 -7.02
C GLY A 14 4.84 -3.71 -6.25
N ALA A 15 3.85 -4.62 -6.24
CA ALA A 15 3.95 -5.90 -5.54
C ALA A 15 5.22 -6.69 -5.92
N ALA A 16 5.48 -6.83 -7.23
CA ALA A 16 6.65 -7.54 -7.73
C ALA A 16 7.98 -6.84 -7.38
N GLY A 17 8.08 -5.53 -7.61
CA GLY A 17 9.31 -4.79 -7.36
C GLY A 17 9.66 -4.67 -5.88
N SER A 18 8.65 -4.44 -5.02
CA SER A 18 8.85 -4.43 -3.57
C SER A 18 9.27 -5.81 -3.05
N THR A 19 8.73 -6.90 -3.61
CA THR A 19 9.12 -8.28 -3.25
C THR A 19 10.55 -8.56 -3.71
N ALA A 20 10.88 -8.29 -4.97
CA ALA A 20 12.23 -8.50 -5.50
C ALA A 20 13.28 -7.69 -4.72
N ALA A 21 12.97 -6.44 -4.37
CA ALA A 21 13.86 -5.60 -3.58
C ALA A 21 14.05 -6.14 -2.16
N SER A 22 12.97 -6.56 -1.50
CA SER A 22 13.02 -7.15 -0.16
C SER A 22 13.82 -8.45 -0.14
N THR A 23 13.55 -9.37 -1.07
CA THR A 23 14.27 -10.65 -1.17
C THR A 23 15.76 -10.45 -1.43
N ALA A 24 16.14 -9.53 -2.32
CA ALA A 24 17.54 -9.23 -2.57
C ALA A 24 18.23 -8.57 -1.37
N ALA A 25 17.52 -7.72 -0.62
CA ALA A 25 18.02 -7.12 0.61
C ALA A 25 18.23 -8.14 1.73
N GLU A 26 17.28 -9.08 1.89
CA GLU A 26 17.38 -10.22 2.83
C GLU A 26 18.56 -11.14 2.48
N ALA A 27 18.87 -11.30 1.19
CA ALA A 27 20.06 -11.98 0.70
C ALA A 27 21.37 -11.18 0.88
N GLY A 28 21.34 -10.04 1.58
CA GLY A 28 22.51 -9.21 1.88
C GLY A 28 23.02 -8.37 0.70
N LYS A 29 22.26 -8.25 -0.38
CA LYS A 29 22.63 -7.43 -1.55
C LYS A 29 22.35 -5.95 -1.29
N ARG A 30 23.12 -5.08 -1.94
CA ARG A 30 22.86 -3.63 -1.96
C ARG A 30 21.83 -3.34 -3.05
N VAL A 31 20.64 -2.91 -2.64
CA VAL A 31 19.50 -2.72 -3.54
C VAL A 31 19.07 -1.27 -3.55
N ALA A 32 18.88 -0.70 -4.74
CA ALA A 32 18.21 0.57 -4.92
C ALA A 32 16.81 0.32 -5.49
N LEU A 33 15.78 0.85 -4.82
CA LEU A 33 14.39 0.79 -5.29
C LEU A 33 13.92 2.20 -5.60
N LEU A 34 13.49 2.43 -6.83
CA LEU A 34 12.99 3.72 -7.31
C LEU A 34 11.52 3.59 -7.64
N GLU A 35 10.71 4.47 -7.06
CA GLU A 35 9.30 4.63 -7.38
C GLU A 35 9.01 6.11 -7.58
N ARG A 36 8.18 6.41 -8.59
CA ARG A 36 7.77 7.78 -8.93
C ARG A 36 6.60 8.23 -8.06
N ASP A 37 5.67 7.33 -7.79
CA ASP A 37 4.41 7.63 -7.08
C ASP A 37 4.40 6.94 -5.69
N LYS A 38 3.22 6.50 -5.23
CA LYS A 38 3.04 5.77 -3.99
C LYS A 38 3.60 4.35 -4.05
N ILE A 39 4.22 3.95 -2.94
CA ILE A 39 4.63 2.57 -2.70
C ILE A 39 3.41 1.64 -2.74
N GLY A 40 3.60 0.41 -3.23
CA GLY A 40 2.54 -0.59 -3.41
C GLY A 40 1.98 -0.64 -4.84
N GLY A 41 2.33 0.34 -5.68
CA GLY A 41 1.95 0.38 -7.08
C GLY A 41 0.43 0.38 -7.30
N THR A 42 0.00 -0.10 -8.47
CA THR A 42 -1.41 -0.01 -8.88
C THR A 42 -2.36 -0.79 -7.99
N CYS A 43 -2.04 -2.05 -7.63
CA CYS A 43 -2.96 -2.90 -6.88
C CYS A 43 -3.43 -2.25 -5.57
N LEU A 44 -2.47 -1.72 -4.82
CA LEU A 44 -2.70 -1.12 -3.51
C LEU A 44 -3.37 0.25 -3.59
N ASN A 45 -2.94 1.08 -4.55
CA ASN A 45 -3.31 2.49 -4.57
C ASN A 45 -4.53 2.77 -5.48
N TYR A 46 -4.68 2.02 -6.57
CA TYR A 46 -5.61 2.35 -7.65
C TYR A 46 -6.34 1.13 -8.21
N GLY A 47 -6.15 -0.05 -7.63
CA GLY A 47 -6.52 -1.32 -8.24
C GLY A 47 -7.44 -2.12 -7.36
N CYS A 48 -7.03 -3.37 -7.14
CA CYS A 48 -7.88 -4.38 -6.53
C CYS A 48 -8.23 -4.05 -5.08
N ASP A 49 -7.34 -3.39 -4.33
CA ASP A 49 -7.57 -3.12 -2.91
C ASP A 49 -8.65 -2.04 -2.69
N PRO A 50 -8.57 -0.83 -3.29
CA PRO A 50 -9.64 0.15 -3.15
C PRO A 50 -10.97 -0.37 -3.72
N THR A 51 -10.93 -1.14 -4.81
CA THR A 51 -12.13 -1.74 -5.41
C THR A 51 -12.81 -2.72 -4.45
N LYS A 52 -12.04 -3.63 -3.82
CA LYS A 52 -12.60 -4.59 -2.86
C LYS A 52 -13.16 -3.90 -1.62
N THR A 53 -12.49 -2.85 -1.12
CA THR A 53 -13.00 -2.10 0.03
C THR A 53 -14.32 -1.40 -0.30
N MET A 54 -14.46 -0.80 -1.49
CA MET A 54 -15.72 -0.19 -1.91
C MET A 54 -16.84 -1.21 -2.04
N ILE A 55 -16.58 -2.36 -2.65
CA ILE A 55 -17.57 -3.45 -2.76
C ILE A 55 -18.01 -3.93 -1.37
N TYR A 56 -17.07 -4.09 -0.45
CA TYR A 56 -17.38 -4.52 0.92
C TYR A 56 -18.24 -3.50 1.68
N ILE A 57 -17.92 -2.21 1.57
CA ILE A 57 -18.73 -1.14 2.18
C ILE A 57 -20.14 -1.11 1.57
N ALA A 58 -20.26 -1.29 0.25
CA ALA A 58 -21.56 -1.37 -0.41
C ALA A 58 -22.38 -2.57 0.10
N ASP A 59 -21.76 -3.73 0.28
CA ASP A 59 -22.39 -4.92 0.87
C ASP A 59 -22.84 -4.68 2.33
N LEU A 60 -22.01 -4.01 3.14
CA LEU A 60 -22.39 -3.63 4.51
C LEU A 60 -23.61 -2.70 4.51
N LEU A 61 -23.60 -1.66 3.68
CA LEU A 61 -24.72 -0.71 3.59
C LEU A 61 -25.99 -1.43 3.10
N TYR A 62 -25.86 -2.35 2.16
CA TYR A 62 -26.95 -3.19 1.69
C TYR A 62 -27.52 -4.04 2.82
N LYS A 63 -26.69 -4.73 3.60
CA LYS A 63 -27.11 -5.55 4.75
C LYS A 63 -27.80 -4.73 5.82
N VAL A 64 -27.27 -3.56 6.15
CA VAL A 64 -27.86 -2.64 7.14
C VAL A 64 -29.23 -2.14 6.68
N ARG A 65 -29.39 -1.81 5.39
CA ARG A 65 -30.69 -1.41 4.82
C ARG A 65 -31.73 -2.53 4.81
N HIS A 66 -31.28 -3.80 4.80
CA HIS A 66 -32.14 -4.98 4.83
C HIS A 66 -32.12 -5.69 6.18
N ALA A 67 -31.72 -4.98 7.25
CA ALA A 67 -31.51 -5.55 8.58
C ALA A 67 -32.80 -6.12 9.20
N GLU A 68 -33.97 -5.68 8.74
CA GLU A 68 -35.28 -6.19 9.18
C GLU A 68 -35.43 -7.70 8.96
N ARG A 69 -34.78 -8.25 7.91
CA ARG A 69 -34.77 -9.71 7.64
C ARG A 69 -34.07 -10.51 8.73
N PHE A 70 -33.23 -9.86 9.53
CA PHE A 70 -32.53 -10.44 10.67
C PHE A 70 -33.19 -10.06 12.01
N GLY A 71 -34.40 -9.46 11.99
CA GLY A 71 -35.10 -9.00 13.18
C GLY A 71 -34.55 -7.70 13.79
N LEU A 72 -33.68 -6.99 13.06
CA LEU A 72 -33.08 -5.74 13.52
C LEU A 72 -33.80 -4.54 12.90
N ARG A 73 -34.16 -3.55 13.72
CA ARG A 73 -34.72 -2.27 13.26
C ARG A 73 -33.64 -1.20 13.32
N ILE A 74 -33.14 -0.78 12.16
CA ILE A 74 -32.13 0.29 12.02
C ILE A 74 -32.80 1.49 11.36
N ARG A 75 -32.69 2.69 11.96
CA ARG A 75 -33.44 3.88 11.51
C ARG A 75 -32.79 4.60 10.33
N GLU A 76 -31.47 4.68 10.28
CA GLU A 76 -30.76 5.37 9.20
C GLU A 76 -29.38 4.75 8.98
N ALA A 77 -28.99 4.66 7.70
CA ALA A 77 -27.68 4.19 7.28
C ALA A 77 -27.18 5.05 6.12
N SER A 78 -26.21 5.91 6.41
CA SER A 78 -25.58 6.82 5.47
C SER A 78 -24.09 6.46 5.29
N PHE A 79 -23.58 6.74 4.10
CA PHE A 79 -22.16 6.60 3.80
C PHE A 79 -21.54 7.99 3.62
N ASP A 80 -20.49 8.27 4.37
CA ASP A 80 -19.74 9.52 4.29
C ASP A 80 -18.34 9.28 3.71
N TRP A 81 -18.10 9.90 2.55
CA TRP A 81 -16.85 9.80 1.80
C TRP A 81 -15.65 10.42 2.52
N LYS A 82 -15.87 11.35 3.45
CA LYS A 82 -14.84 12.04 4.23
C LYS A 82 -14.46 11.28 5.51
N LEU A 83 -15.41 10.55 6.08
CA LEU A 83 -15.22 9.73 7.29
C LEU A 83 -14.67 8.34 6.95
N GLY A 84 -15.10 7.77 5.82
CA GLY A 84 -14.53 6.56 5.27
C GLY A 84 -13.18 6.85 4.63
N ALA A 85 -12.09 6.67 5.37
CA ALA A 85 -10.72 6.67 4.83
C ALA A 85 -10.49 5.43 3.93
N VAL A 86 -11.31 5.24 2.90
CA VAL A 86 -11.30 4.09 1.98
C VAL A 86 -10.06 4.12 1.06
N MET A 87 -9.42 5.28 0.93
CA MET A 87 -8.30 5.49 0.01
C MET A 87 -7.00 5.99 0.67
N GLY A 88 -6.88 5.91 2.00
CA GLY A 88 -5.91 6.75 2.71
C GLY A 88 -4.82 6.07 3.54
N ALA A 89 -4.92 4.80 3.90
CA ALA A 89 -4.05 4.27 4.95
C ALA A 89 -3.67 2.78 4.80
N ALA A 90 -3.49 2.29 3.58
CA ALA A 90 -2.74 1.05 3.39
C ALA A 90 -1.25 1.34 3.55
N GLY A 91 -0.86 1.56 4.81
CA GLY A 91 0.51 1.52 5.33
C GLY A 91 1.59 1.95 4.35
N ALA A 92 1.81 3.26 4.24
CA ALA A 92 3.18 3.72 4.27
C ALA A 92 3.77 3.30 5.64
N LYS A 93 4.11 2.01 5.79
CA LYS A 93 5.37 1.72 6.44
C LYS A 93 6.37 2.40 5.53
N ALA A 94 6.63 3.69 5.80
CA ALA A 94 7.88 4.31 5.45
C ALA A 94 8.90 3.27 5.88
N CYS A 95 9.49 2.59 4.91
CA CYS A 95 10.47 1.56 5.15
C CYS A 95 11.65 2.33 5.74
N SER A 96 11.66 2.52 7.05
CA SER A 96 12.68 3.26 7.79
C SER A 96 13.89 2.36 7.92
N TRP A 97 14.45 1.95 6.79
CA TRP A 97 15.74 1.29 6.72
C TRP A 97 16.82 2.33 6.92
N ARG A 98 17.01 2.71 8.18
CA ARG A 98 18.20 3.41 8.62
C ARG A 98 18.65 2.83 9.95
N HIS A 99 19.34 1.68 9.90
CA HIS A 99 20.57 1.48 10.69
C HIS A 99 21.45 0.33 10.18
N LEU A 100 22.56 0.72 9.56
CA LEU A 100 23.93 0.26 9.83
C LEU A 100 24.14 -1.22 10.18
N ARG A 101 24.27 -2.07 9.14
CA ARG A 101 25.47 -2.86 8.77
C ARG A 101 25.11 -3.79 7.60
N GLY A 102 25.76 -3.63 6.44
CA GLY A 102 25.80 -4.65 5.38
C GLY A 102 24.92 -4.44 4.14
N GLY A 103 23.62 -4.19 4.29
CA GLY A 103 22.69 -4.06 3.15
C GLY A 103 21.98 -2.70 3.14
N ARG A 104 22.32 -1.83 2.18
CA ARG A 104 21.61 -0.54 2.00
C ARG A 104 20.46 -0.73 1.03
N CYS A 105 19.23 -0.64 1.52
CA CYS A 105 18.03 -0.38 0.72
C CYS A 105 17.74 1.12 0.72
N LEU A 106 17.95 1.77 -0.42
CA LEU A 106 17.58 3.17 -0.61
C LEU A 106 16.28 3.22 -1.41
N VAL A 107 15.18 3.57 -0.74
CA VAL A 107 13.92 3.94 -1.39
C VAL A 107 13.96 5.45 -1.58
N SER A 108 14.21 5.91 -2.82
CA SER A 108 14.15 7.33 -3.16
C SER A 108 12.77 7.63 -3.75
N ALA A 109 11.77 7.83 -2.90
CA ALA A 109 10.52 8.45 -3.32
C ALA A 109 10.78 9.95 -3.53
N LYS A 110 10.98 10.37 -4.78
CA LYS A 110 10.95 11.78 -5.18
C LYS A 110 9.71 11.99 -6.04
N GLY A 111 8.71 12.64 -5.45
CA GLY A 111 7.51 13.15 -6.12
C GLY A 111 6.84 14.13 -5.17
N HIS A 112 6.83 15.41 -5.57
CA HIS A 112 6.27 16.55 -4.86
C HIS A 112 4.75 16.45 -4.66
#